data_AF-A0A257T5K0-F1
#
_entry.id   AF-A0A257T5K0-F1
#
_cell.length_a   1.000
_cell.length_b   1.000
_cell.length_c   1.000
_cell.angle_alpha   90.00
_cell.angle_beta   90.00
_cell.angle_gamma   90.00
#
_symmetry.space_group_name_H-M   'P 1'
#
loop_
_entity.id
_entity.type
_entity.pdbx_description
1 polymer ?
#
loop_
_entity_poly.entity_id
_entity_poly.type
_entity_poly.pdbx_seq_one_letter_code
_entity_poly.pdbx_strand_id
1 'polypeptide(L)'
;MGRSSARPWEAIGRYRRYWLSTFIILPACGAGLMLVQVLADRLPLWLEIPTLLIFVLLFAWISAGFWTAVVGFILLMRGRTDTVPGNPELRLAEPRPQSRVAIVMPIYNEEVE
;
A
#
# COMPACT_ATOMS: atom_id res chain seq x y z
N MET A 1 -2.51 -5.02 -34.76
CA MET A 1 -2.60 -4.19 -33.53
C MET A 1 -3.46 -4.91 -32.49
N GLY A 2 -2.86 -5.61 -31.52
CA GLY A 2 -3.60 -6.24 -30.42
C GLY A 2 -3.90 -5.20 -29.33
N ARG A 3 -5.18 -4.97 -29.05
CA ARG A 3 -5.60 -4.18 -27.88
C ARG A 3 -5.28 -5.00 -26.65
N SER A 4 -4.26 -4.61 -25.88
CA SER A 4 -4.00 -5.15 -24.55
C SER A 4 -5.17 -4.79 -23.64
N SER A 5 -6.16 -5.68 -23.54
CA SER A 5 -7.20 -5.61 -22.52
C SER A 5 -6.49 -5.71 -21.16
N ALA A 6 -6.42 -4.60 -20.43
CA ALA A 6 -5.83 -4.56 -19.09
C ALA A 6 -6.40 -5.71 -18.26
N ARG A 7 -5.52 -6.61 -17.79
CA ARG A 7 -5.98 -7.79 -17.06
C ARG A 7 -6.64 -7.33 -15.75
N PRO A 8 -7.71 -7.98 -15.26
CA PRO A 8 -8.46 -7.51 -14.09
C PRO A 8 -7.59 -7.26 -12.85
N TRP A 9 -6.51 -8.03 -12.68
CA TRP A 9 -5.55 -7.86 -11.59
C TRP A 9 -4.71 -6.58 -11.70
N GLU A 10 -4.45 -6.07 -12.91
CA GLU A 10 -3.73 -4.81 -13.13
C GLU A 10 -4.59 -3.60 -12.74
N ALA A 11 -5.91 -3.68 -12.97
CA ALA A 11 -6.87 -2.66 -12.57
C ALA A 11 -6.99 -2.58 -11.03
N ILE A 12 -7.08 -3.75 -10.37
CA ILE A 12 -7.13 -3.85 -8.91
C ILE A 12 -5.84 -3.33 -8.27
N GLY A 13 -4.68 -3.65 -8.85
CA GLY A 13 -3.38 -3.15 -8.40
C GLY A 13 -3.24 -1.63 -8.51
N ARG A 14 -3.70 -1.04 -9.63
CA ARG A 14 -3.72 0.42 -9.81
C ARG A 14 -4.65 1.11 -8.82
N TYR A 15 -5.88 0.62 -8.66
CA TYR A 15 -6.86 1.23 -7.75
C TYR A 15 -6.34 1.29 -6.32
N ARG A 16 -5.76 0.21 -5.80
CA ARG A 16 -5.16 0.17 -4.46
C ARG A 16 -4.06 1.22 -4.27
N ARG A 17 -3.18 1.39 -5.27
CA ARG A 17 -2.13 2.41 -5.25
C ARG A 17 -2.70 3.83 -5.25
N TYR A 18 -3.68 4.11 -6.10
CA TYR A 18 -4.29 5.45 -6.17
C TYR A 18 -5.02 5.84 -4.89
N TRP A 19 -5.74 4.91 -4.24
CA TRP A 19 -6.41 5.20 -2.97
C TRP A 19 -5.42 5.50 -1.85
N LEU A 20 -4.36 4.69 -1.73
CA LEU A 20 -3.31 4.94 -0.74
C LEU A 20 -2.61 6.28 -1.01
N SER A 21 -2.24 6.57 -2.26
CA SER A 21 -1.62 7.85 -2.62
C SER A 21 -2.53 9.04 -2.33
N THR A 22 -3.82 8.94 -2.67
CA THR A 22 -4.80 10.02 -2.42
C THR A 22 -4.98 10.27 -0.92
N PHE A 23 -5.10 9.20 -0.13
CA PHE A 23 -5.26 9.29 1.32
C PHE A 23 -4.02 9.77 2.07
N ILE A 24 -2.83 9.67 1.45
CA ILE A 24 -1.59 10.24 1.98
C ILE A 24 -1.46 11.73 1.60
N ILE A 25 -1.71 12.05 0.33
CA ILE A 25 -1.48 13.40 -0.21
C ILE A 25 -2.53 14.40 0.33
N LEU A 26 -3.79 14.01 0.41
CA LEU A 26 -4.88 14.91 0.81
C LEU A 26 -4.70 15.50 2.22
N PRO A 27 -4.45 14.69 3.28
CA PRO A 27 -4.21 15.25 4.60
C PRO A 27 -2.82 15.90 4.74
N ALA A 28 -1.81 15.48 3.97
CA ALA A 28 -0.50 16.15 3.97
C ALA A 28 -0.61 17.58 3.40
N CYS A 29 -1.35 17.76 2.30
CA CYS A 29 -1.65 19.09 1.77
C CYS A 29 -2.51 19.91 2.74
N GLY A 30 -3.57 19.33 3.32
CA GLY A 30 -4.41 20.02 4.29
C GLY A 30 -3.66 20.49 5.54
N ALA A 31 -2.82 19.62 6.10
CA ALA A 31 -1.98 19.95 7.24
C ALA A 31 -0.92 20.99 6.90
N GLY A 32 -0.30 20.90 5.71
CA GLY A 32 0.64 21.90 5.21
C GLY A 32 0.02 23.30 5.10
N LEU A 33 -1.20 23.39 4.54
CA LEU A 33 -1.92 24.67 4.45
C LEU A 33 -2.26 25.26 5.82
N MET A 34 -2.67 24.42 6.79
CA MET A 34 -2.88 24.86 8.17
C MET A 34 -1.57 25.32 8.84
N LEU A 35 -0.46 24.63 8.60
CA LEU A 35 0.83 25.01 9.17
C LEU A 35 1.30 26.37 8.64
N VAL A 36 1.10 26.66 7.34
CA VAL A 36 1.40 27.99 6.76
C VAL A 36 0.58 29.08 7.47
N GLN A 37 -0.71 28.85 7.74
CA GLN A 37 -1.53 29.82 8.47
C GLN A 37 -1.05 30.05 9.91
N VAL A 38 -0.48 29.03 10.56
CA VAL A 38 0.04 29.14 11.93
C VAL A 38 1.41 29.81 11.99
N LEU A 39 2.28 29.53 11.01
CA LEU A 39 3.64 30.07 10.93
C LEU A 39 3.72 31.44 10.25
N ALA A 40 2.71 31.82 9.45
CA ALA A 40 2.65 33.13 8.80
C ALA A 40 2.94 34.24 9.81
N ASP A 41 3.91 35.09 9.47
CA ASP A 41 4.39 36.23 10.25
C ASP A 41 4.98 35.90 11.64
N ARG A 42 5.12 34.62 12.02
CA ARG A 42 5.75 34.20 13.30
C ARG A 42 7.19 33.76 13.18
N LEU A 43 7.59 33.27 12.00
CA LEU A 43 8.94 32.76 11.74
C LEU A 43 9.51 33.47 10.51
N PRO A 44 10.82 33.76 10.49
CA PRO A 44 11.44 34.25 9.28
C PRO A 44 11.49 33.13 8.21
N LEU A 45 11.37 33.53 6.95
CA LEU A 45 11.14 32.64 5.79
C LEU A 45 12.14 31.47 5.69
N TRP A 46 13.39 31.69 6.09
CA TRP A 46 14.48 30.69 6.06
C TRP A 46 14.31 29.56 7.08
N LEU A 47 13.57 29.78 8.16
CA LEU A 47 13.20 28.76 9.14
C LEU A 47 11.83 28.15 8.81
N GLU A 48 10.92 28.92 8.21
CA GLU A 48 9.58 28.48 7.83
C GLU A 48 9.61 27.33 6.79
N ILE A 49 10.38 27.50 5.72
CA ILE A 49 10.50 26.51 4.63
C ILE A 49 11.01 25.14 5.11
N PRO A 50 12.14 25.01 5.84
CA PRO A 50 12.61 23.71 6.29
C PRO A 50 11.66 23.05 7.30
N THR A 51 11.01 23.83 8.17
CA THR A 51 9.99 23.29 9.09
C THR A 51 8.78 22.74 8.33
N LEU A 52 8.27 23.44 7.31
CA LEU A 52 7.21 22.95 6.45
C LEU A 52 7.61 21.66 5.73
N LEU A 53 8.83 21.62 5.19
CA LEU A 53 9.32 20.48 4.42
C LEU A 53 9.42 19.22 5.28
N ILE A 54 10.03 19.32 6.47
CA ILE A 54 10.17 18.17 7.36
C ILE A 54 8.83 17.75 7.96
N PHE A 55 7.94 18.72 8.24
CA PHE A 55 6.59 18.44 8.70
C PHE A 55 5.79 17.64 7.66
N VAL A 56 5.75 18.10 6.40
CA VAL A 56 5.03 17.41 5.33
C VAL A 56 5.61 16.01 5.10
N LEU A 57 6.93 15.85 5.13
CA LEU A 57 7.59 14.55 4.96
C LEU A 57 7.22 13.57 6.08
N LEU A 58 7.34 14.00 7.34
CA LEU A 58 7.02 13.17 8.50
C LEU A 58 5.53 12.84 8.55
N PHE A 59 4.67 13.82 8.22
CA PHE A 59 3.24 13.62 8.18
C PHE A 59 2.84 12.62 7.09
N ALA A 60 3.45 12.71 5.90
CA ALA A 60 3.24 11.74 4.82
C ALA A 60 3.66 10.32 5.25
N TRP A 61 4.78 10.18 5.96
CA TRP A 61 5.25 8.90 6.48
C TRP A 61 4.27 8.29 7.50
N ILE A 62 3.81 9.08 8.48
CA ILE A 62 2.84 8.64 9.48
C ILE A 62 1.50 8.27 8.82
N SER A 63 1.04 9.08 7.87
CA SER A 63 -0.21 8.84 7.13
C SER A 63 -0.17 7.52 6.37
N ALA A 64 0.97 7.19 5.74
CA ALA A 64 1.15 5.91 5.06
C ALA A 64 0.99 4.72 6.00
N GLY A 65 1.63 4.78 7.18
CA GLY A 65 1.50 3.76 8.23
C GLY A 65 0.09 3.65 8.80
N PHE A 66 -0.57 4.79 9.06
CA PHE A 66 -1.94 4.84 9.56
C PHE A 66 -2.93 4.19 8.58
N TRP A 67 -2.92 4.58 7.31
CA TRP A 67 -3.86 4.04 6.32
C TRP A 67 -3.61 2.56 6.03
N THR A 68 -2.36 2.11 6.01
CA THR A 68 -2.06 0.67 5.87
C THR A 68 -2.57 -0.13 7.06
N ALA A 69 -2.43 0.38 8.29
CA ALA A 69 -2.97 -0.25 9.49
C ALA A 69 -4.51 -0.28 9.49
N VAL A 70 -5.18 0.83 9.13
CA VAL A 70 -6.64 0.91 9.05
C VAL A 70 -7.20 -0.07 8.02
N VAL A 71 -6.59 -0.16 6.83
CA VAL A 71 -6.98 -1.14 5.80
C VAL A 71 -6.80 -2.56 6.32
N GLY A 72 -5.65 -2.87 6.93
CA GLY A 72 -5.39 -4.18 7.55
C GLY A 72 -6.42 -4.52 8.63
N PHE A 73 -6.74 -3.57 9.50
CA PHE A 73 -7.75 -3.72 10.55
C PHE A 73 -9.16 -3.98 9.98
N ILE A 74 -9.59 -3.23 8.97
CA ILE A 74 -10.89 -3.43 8.31
C ILE A 74 -10.95 -4.80 7.61
N LEU A 75 -9.85 -5.24 6.99
CA LEU A 75 -9.76 -6.57 6.36
C LEU A 75 -9.90 -7.69 7.40
N LEU A 76 -9.22 -7.56 8.55
CA LEU A 76 -9.33 -8.48 9.68
C LEU A 76 -10.76 -8.52 10.23
N MET A 77 -11.37 -7.36 10.48
CA MET A 77 -12.76 -7.28 10.97
C MET A 77 -13.78 -7.91 10.00
N ARG A 78 -13.54 -7.81 8.68
CA ARG A 78 -14.42 -8.39 7.66
C ARG A 78 -14.20 -9.89 7.45
N GLY A 79 -13.25 -10.53 8.13
CA GLY A 79 -12.94 -11.95 7.97
C GLY A 79 -12.47 -12.33 6.56
N ARG A 80 -12.05 -11.35 5.73
CA ARG A 80 -11.56 -11.59 4.37
C ARG A 80 -10.05 -11.84 4.38
N THR A 81 -9.68 -12.92 5.03
CA THR A 81 -8.29 -13.37 5.12
C THR A 81 -7.80 -13.96 3.79
N ASP A 82 -8.71 -14.40 2.90
CA ASP A 82 -8.48 -14.94 1.56
C ASP A 82 -7.76 -13.99 0.58
N THR A 83 -7.86 -12.68 0.80
CA THR A 83 -7.23 -11.66 -0.07
C THR A 83 -5.86 -11.18 0.43
N VAL A 84 -5.38 -11.68 1.57
CA VAL A 84 -4.10 -11.32 2.17
C VAL A 84 -3.05 -12.39 1.82
N PRO A 85 -1.93 -12.03 1.17
CA PRO A 85 -0.83 -12.97 0.94
C PRO A 85 -0.32 -13.51 2.28
N GLY A 86 -0.28 -14.83 2.44
CA GLY A 86 0.21 -15.46 3.67
C GLY A 86 -0.85 -15.66 4.76
N ASN A 87 -2.14 -15.68 4.42
CA ASN A 87 -3.22 -16.02 5.34
C ASN A 87 -2.90 -17.31 6.15
N PRO A 88 -2.71 -17.21 7.47
CA PRO A 88 -2.39 -18.36 8.31
C PRO A 88 -3.50 -19.40 8.33
N GLU A 89 -4.77 -19.01 8.18
CA GLU A 89 -5.91 -19.93 8.14
C GLU A 89 -5.92 -20.78 6.88
N LEU A 90 -5.57 -20.21 5.72
CA LEU A 90 -5.38 -20.96 4.46
C LEU A 90 -4.17 -21.91 4.54
N ARG A 91 -3.18 -21.59 5.37
CA ARG A 91 -1.99 -22.43 5.62
C ARG A 91 -2.29 -23.61 6.55
N LEU A 92 -3.25 -23.44 7.45
CA LEU A 92 -3.70 -24.46 8.41
C LEU A 92 -4.86 -25.32 7.87
N ALA A 93 -5.51 -24.89 6.79
CA ALA A 93 -6.55 -25.67 6.14
C ALA A 93 -5.95 -26.97 5.59
N GLU A 94 -6.51 -28.11 6.01
CA GLU A 94 -6.12 -29.40 5.46
C GLU A 94 -6.29 -29.39 3.92
N PRO A 95 -5.30 -29.88 3.16
CA PRO A 95 -5.42 -30.00 1.72
C PRO A 95 -6.68 -30.82 1.40
N ARG A 96 -7.53 -30.30 0.50
CA ARG A 96 -8.73 -31.05 0.09
C ARG A 96 -8.29 -32.43 -0.42
N PRO A 97 -8.91 -33.53 0.03
CA PRO A 97 -8.45 -34.90 -0.19
C PRO A 97 -8.43 -35.34 -1.67
N GLN A 98 -8.87 -34.49 -2.61
CA GLN A 98 -8.92 -34.74 -4.05
C GLN A 98 -8.33 -33.59 -4.89
N SER A 99 -7.52 -32.72 -4.29
CA SER A 99 -6.85 -31.65 -5.05
C SER A 99 -5.79 -32.24 -6.00
N ARG A 100 -5.88 -31.92 -7.29
CA ARG A 100 -4.84 -32.25 -8.26
C ARG A 100 -3.69 -31.28 -8.08
N VAL A 101 -2.61 -31.73 -7.44
CA VAL A 101 -1.39 -30.93 -7.24
C VAL A 101 -0.42 -31.26 -8.37
N ALA A 102 -0.01 -30.25 -9.13
CA ALA A 102 1.10 -30.34 -10.06
C ALA A 102 2.31 -29.64 -9.46
N ILE A 103 3.44 -30.36 -9.32
CA ILE A 103 4.71 -29.77 -8.93
C ILE A 103 5.36 -29.22 -10.19
N VAL A 104 5.52 -27.90 -10.24
CA VAL A 104 6.23 -27.24 -11.34
C VAL A 104 7.63 -26.96 -10.85
N MET A 105 8.62 -27.65 -11.43
CA MET A 105 10.02 -27.34 -11.29
C MET A 105 10.44 -26.52 -12.53
N PRO A 106 10.61 -25.19 -12.41
CA PRO A 106 11.14 -24.41 -13.51
C PRO A 106 12.63 -24.75 -13.68
N ILE A 107 12.99 -25.38 -14.80
CA ILE A 107 14.40 -25.67 -15.16
C ILE A 107 14.84 -24.60 -16.16
N TYR A 108 15.89 -23.84 -15.82
CA TYR A 108 16.53 -22.91 -16.75
C TYR A 108 17.98 -23.36 -16.98
N ASN A 109 18.15 -24.34 -17.87
CA ASN A 109 19.44 -24.87 -18.33
C ASN A 109 20.42 -25.22 -17.19
N GLU A 110 19.93 -25.94 -16.19
CA GLU A 110 20.76 -26.49 -15.11
C GLU A 110 21.60 -27.66 -15.64
N GLU A 111 22.91 -27.64 -15.42
CA GLU A 111 23.79 -28.76 -15.76
C GLU A 111 23.52 -29.93 -14.81
N VAL A 112 23.32 -31.12 -15.38
CA VAL A 112 22.98 -32.35 -14.64
C VAL A 112 24.23 -33.22 -14.57
N GLU A 113 25.04 -33.03 -13.53
CA GLU A 113 26.10 -33.98 -13.11
C GLU A 113 25.76 -34.61 -11.75
#